data_AF-A0A0M7BDF8-F1
#
_entry.id   AF-A0A0M7BDF8-F1
#
_cell.length_a   1.000
_cell.length_b   1.000
_cell.length_c   1.000
_cell.angle_alpha   90.00
_cell.angle_beta   90.00
_cell.angle_gamma   90.00
#
_symmetry.space_group_name_H-M   'P 1'
#
loop_
_entity.id
_entity.type
_entity.pdbx_description
1 polymer ?
#
loop_
_entity_poly.entity_id
_entity_poly.type
_entity_poly.pdbx_seq_one_letter_code
_entity_poly.pdbx_strand_id
1 'polypeptide(L)'
;MPTCEDAETVLIRDDPDMNMHRFYGVSVVSDLFGLHVLVVRWGRQGRAGRMRIDASGSRREMSHRLSEIVTRKVLRGYAPLGEPCKQHRADGPELPLFERD
;
A
#
# COMPACT_ATOMS: atom_id res chain seq x y z
N MET A 1 3.56 -11.89 10.49
CA MET A 1 3.77 -10.46 10.82
C MET A 1 3.73 -9.73 9.49
N PRO A 2 2.84 -8.73 9.25
CA PRO A 2 3.00 -7.88 8.08
C PRO A 2 4.37 -7.21 8.23
N THR A 3 5.29 -7.50 7.33
CA THR A 3 6.55 -6.76 7.30
C THR A 3 6.18 -5.32 6.97
N CYS A 4 6.92 -4.32 7.46
CA CYS A 4 6.59 -2.92 7.14
C CYS A 4 6.68 -2.63 5.62
N GLU A 5 7.13 -3.60 4.84
CA GLU A 5 7.22 -3.67 3.39
C GLU A 5 5.84 -3.71 2.70
N ASP A 6 4.78 -4.07 3.43
CA ASP A 6 3.40 -4.08 2.95
C ASP A 6 2.65 -2.75 3.23
N ALA A 7 3.41 -1.66 3.46
CA ALA A 7 2.85 -0.35 3.81
C ALA A 7 1.77 0.11 2.82
N GLU A 8 0.61 0.46 3.36
CA GLU A 8 -0.53 0.95 2.59
C GLU A 8 -0.44 2.46 2.36
N THR A 9 -0.56 2.87 1.10
CA THR A 9 -0.78 4.28 0.74
C THR A 9 -2.27 4.58 0.81
N VAL A 10 -2.68 5.37 1.80
CA VAL A 10 -4.07 5.80 1.97
C VAL A 10 -4.25 7.19 1.37
N LEU A 11 -5.33 7.39 0.62
CA LEU A 11 -5.78 8.66 0.11
C LEU A 11 -7.21 8.95 0.59
N ILE A 12 -7.49 10.20 0.93
CA ILE A 12 -8.81 10.65 1.37
C ILE A 12 -9.33 11.70 0.40
N ARG A 13 -10.63 11.70 0.16
CA ARG A 13 -11.34 12.80 -0.47
C ARG A 13 -12.51 13.21 0.40
N ASP A 14 -12.43 14.45 0.88
CA ASP A 14 -13.44 15.08 1.72
C ASP A 14 -14.01 16.30 0.99
N ASP A 15 -15.33 16.30 0.81
CA ASP A 15 -16.11 17.39 0.24
C ASP A 15 -17.47 17.39 0.98
N PRO A 16 -17.66 18.28 1.97
CA PRO A 16 -18.85 18.30 2.82
C PRO A 16 -20.11 18.74 2.06
N ASP A 17 -19.96 19.63 1.07
CA ASP A 17 -21.08 20.14 0.26
C ASP A 17 -21.70 19.02 -0.58
N MET A 18 -20.91 18.00 -0.93
CA MET A 18 -21.36 16.80 -1.65
C MET A 18 -21.57 15.57 -0.75
N ASN A 19 -21.53 15.71 0.59
CA ASN A 19 -21.57 14.60 1.55
C ASN A 19 -20.54 13.49 1.23
N MET A 20 -19.37 13.91 0.75
CA MET A 20 -18.31 13.06 0.26
C MET A 20 -17.23 12.93 1.33
N HIS A 21 -17.10 11.73 1.89
CA HIS A 21 -16.05 11.43 2.85
C HIS A 21 -15.55 10.01 2.56
N ARG A 22 -14.63 9.91 1.58
CA ARG A 22 -14.20 8.64 0.99
C ARG A 22 -12.72 8.41 1.19
N PHE A 23 -12.34 7.15 1.38
CA PHE A 23 -10.95 6.73 1.36
C PHE A 23 -10.67 5.80 0.19
N TYR A 24 -9.40 5.77 -0.22
CA TYR A 24 -8.81 4.83 -1.15
C TYR A 24 -7.49 4.35 -0.54
N GLY A 25 -7.33 3.06 -0.32
CA GLY A 25 -6.11 2.48 0.21
C GLY A 25 -5.50 1.55 -0.83
N VAL A 26 -4.19 1.62 -1.02
CA VAL A 26 -3.47 0.81 -2.01
C VAL A 26 -2.20 0.28 -1.37
N SER A 27 -2.00 -1.04 -1.41
CA SER A 27 -0.79 -1.70 -0.89
C SER A 27 -0.28 -2.75 -1.86
N VAL A 28 1.03 -2.98 -1.81
CA VAL A 28 1.69 -4.10 -2.50
C VAL A 28 2.05 -5.12 -1.43
N VAL A 29 1.50 -6.34 -1.56
CA VAL A 29 1.66 -7.41 -0.59
C VAL A 29 2.34 -8.60 -1.26
N SER A 30 3.26 -9.28 -0.59
CA SER A 30 3.83 -10.53 -1.09
C SER A 30 2.81 -11.68 -1.02
N ASP A 31 2.75 -12.52 -2.04
CA ASP A 31 1.93 -13.73 -2.03
C ASP A 31 2.71 -14.96 -1.54
N LEU A 32 2.02 -16.09 -1.42
CA LEU A 32 2.59 -17.36 -0.97
C LEU A 32 3.58 -17.99 -1.97
N PHE A 33 3.67 -17.46 -3.19
CA PHE A 33 4.45 -18.00 -4.29
C PHE A 33 5.63 -17.09 -4.67
N GLY A 34 5.92 -16.07 -3.86
CA GLY A 34 7.03 -15.13 -4.09
C GLY A 34 6.75 -14.05 -5.14
N LEU A 35 5.51 -13.96 -5.63
CA LEU A 35 5.04 -12.82 -6.40
C LEU A 35 4.47 -11.75 -5.46
N HIS A 36 4.06 -10.64 -6.04
CA HIS A 36 3.44 -9.54 -5.31
C HIS A 36 2.06 -9.27 -5.90
N VAL A 37 1.10 -8.97 -5.02
CA VAL A 37 -0.26 -8.59 -5.37
C VAL A 37 -0.52 -7.13 -5.01
N LEU A 38 -1.21 -6.43 -5.90
CA LEU A 38 -1.70 -5.09 -5.65
C LEU A 38 -3.09 -5.18 -5.04
N VAL A 39 -3.21 -4.79 -3.78
CA VAL A 39 -4.49 -4.77 -3.06
C VAL A 39 -5.00 -3.34 -3.01
N VAL A 40 -6.28 -3.17 -3.35
CA VAL A 40 -6.94 -1.88 -3.32
C VAL A 40 -8.16 -1.97 -2.41
N ARG A 41 -8.27 -1.06 -1.44
CA ARG A 41 -9.47 -0.85 -0.62
C ARG A 41 -10.10 0.50 -0.88
N TRP A 42 -11.41 0.58 -0.72
CA TRP A 42 -12.13 1.84 -0.88
C TRP A 42 -13.43 1.82 -0.07
N GLY A 43 -13.89 3.00 0.33
CA GLY A 43 -15.12 3.11 1.09
C GLY A 43 -15.40 4.51 1.55
N ARG A 44 -16.43 4.65 2.38
CA ARG A 44 -16.63 5.86 3.19
C ARG A 44 -15.83 5.71 4.48
N GLN A 45 -15.29 6.80 4.98
CA GLN A 45 -14.55 6.80 6.25
C GLN A 45 -15.47 6.39 7.41
N GLY A 46 -14.94 5.64 8.37
CA GLY A 46 -15.72 5.08 9.49
C GLY A 46 -16.49 3.79 9.18
N ARG A 47 -16.34 3.19 7.99
CA ARG A 47 -16.88 1.86 7.65
C ARG A 47 -15.79 0.97 7.05
N ALA A 48 -15.98 -0.35 7.13
CA ALA A 48 -15.03 -1.34 6.62
C ALA A 48 -14.71 -1.20 5.12
N GLY A 49 -15.62 -0.62 4.33
CA GLY A 49 -15.42 -0.42 2.89
C GLY A 49 -15.48 -1.72 2.10
N ARG A 50 -14.78 -1.75 0.97
CA ARG A 50 -14.59 -2.90 0.08
C ARG A 50 -13.11 -3.04 -0.24
N MET A 51 -12.69 -4.25 -0.60
CA MET A 51 -11.34 -4.52 -1.08
C MET A 51 -11.36 -5.43 -2.31
N ARG A 52 -10.30 -5.36 -3.12
CA ARG A 52 -10.03 -6.31 -4.20
C ARG A 52 -8.53 -6.41 -4.48
N ILE A 53 -8.12 -7.53 -5.06
CA ILE A 53 -6.85 -7.65 -5.75
C ILE A 53 -7.02 -7.03 -7.14
N ASP A 54 -6.15 -6.07 -7.50
CA ASP A 54 -6.18 -5.38 -8.79
C ASP A 54 -5.24 -6.02 -9.81
N ALA A 55 -4.07 -6.47 -9.37
CA ALA A 55 -3.06 -7.10 -10.22
C ALA A 55 -2.12 -7.98 -9.40
N SER A 56 -1.35 -8.83 -10.08
CA SER A 56 -0.23 -9.59 -9.53
C SER A 56 0.97 -9.52 -10.47
N GLY A 57 2.19 -9.60 -9.93
CA GLY A 57 3.42 -9.59 -10.73
C GLY A 57 4.66 -9.41 -9.87
N SER A 58 5.75 -8.93 -10.50
CA SER A 58 6.95 -8.58 -9.75
C SER A 58 6.70 -7.38 -8.83
N ARG A 59 7.51 -7.25 -7.77
CA ARG A 59 7.44 -6.10 -6.85
C ARG A 59 7.50 -4.78 -7.61
N ARG A 60 8.42 -4.67 -8.58
CA ARG A 60 8.63 -3.44 -9.37
C ARG A 60 7.39 -3.07 -10.19
N GLU A 61 6.76 -4.04 -10.84
CA GLU A 61 5.52 -3.82 -11.60
C GLU A 61 4.38 -3.38 -10.68
N MET A 62 4.23 -4.01 -9.51
CA MET A 62 3.18 -3.66 -8.55
C MET A 62 3.40 -2.27 -7.94
N SER A 63 4.64 -1.89 -7.61
CA SER A 63 4.99 -0.54 -7.17
C SER A 63 4.69 0.50 -8.25
N HIS A 64 4.98 0.21 -9.52
CA HIS A 64 4.65 1.10 -10.63
C HIS A 64 3.13 1.28 -10.75
N ARG A 65 2.36 0.19 -10.77
CA ARG A 65 0.89 0.21 -10.80
C ARG A 65 0.29 0.98 -9.62
N LEU A 66 0.83 0.79 -8.42
CA LEU A 66 0.43 1.58 -7.24
C LEU A 66 0.61 3.07 -7.51
N SER A 67 1.79 3.49 -8.00
CA SER A 67 2.07 4.90 -8.29
C SER A 67 1.11 5.49 -9.34
N GLU A 68 0.72 4.71 -10.36
CA GLU A 68 -0.27 5.12 -11.36
C GLU A 68 -1.68 5.27 -10.76
N ILE A 69 -2.09 4.39 -9.84
CA ILE A 69 -3.37 4.52 -9.14
C ILE A 69 -3.35 5.79 -8.29
N VAL A 70 -2.30 5.98 -7.47
CA VAL A 70 -2.14 7.16 -6.61
C VAL A 70 -2.22 8.44 -7.45
N THR A 71 -1.42 8.55 -8.50
CA THR A 71 -1.40 9.72 -9.39
C THR A 71 -2.78 10.00 -9.98
N ARG A 72 -3.44 8.98 -10.53
CA ARG A 72 -4.80 9.14 -11.09
C ARG A 72 -5.84 9.54 -10.05
N LYS A 73 -5.69 9.12 -8.79
CA LYS A 73 -6.62 9.48 -7.71
C LYS A 73 -6.36 10.89 -7.20
N VAL A 74 -5.10 11.30 -7.12
CA VAL A 74 -4.74 12.69 -6.80
C VAL A 74 -5.34 13.67 -7.81
N LEU A 75 -5.24 13.37 -9.10
CA LEU A 75 -5.88 14.16 -10.16
C LEU A 75 -7.42 14.22 -10.04
N ARG A 76 -8.05 13.30 -9.29
CA ARG A 76 -9.49 13.28 -9.00
C ARG A 76 -9.85 13.95 -7.66
N GLY A 77 -8.92 14.68 -7.05
CA GLY A 77 -9.13 15.41 -5.80
C GLY A 77 -8.98 14.56 -4.54
N TYR A 78 -8.31 13.40 -4.61
CA TYR A 78 -7.89 12.68 -3.41
C TYR A 78 -6.54 13.22 -2.91
N ALA A 79 -6.36 13.31 -1.60
CA ALA A 79 -5.10 13.71 -0.97
C ALA A 79 -4.49 12.51 -0.20
N PRO A 80 -3.17 12.27 -0.31
CA PRO A 80 -2.51 11.22 0.46
C PRO A 80 -2.53 11.53 1.97
N LEU A 81 -2.84 10.51 2.78
CA LEU A 81 -2.87 10.59 4.24
C LEU A 81 -1.52 10.11 4.81
N GLY A 82 -0.61 11.06 5.04
CA GLY A 82 0.73 10.79 5.56
C GLY A 82 1.66 10.13 4.54
N GLU A 83 2.97 10.35 4.68
CA GLU A 83 3.95 9.63 3.87
C GLU A 83 3.92 8.14 4.28
N PRO A 84 3.97 7.17 3.32
CA PRO A 84 4.24 5.79 3.69
C PRO A 84 5.55 5.78 4.50
N CYS A 85 5.58 5.01 5.58
CA CYS A 85 6.71 4.95 6.51
C CYS A 85 8.03 4.79 5.72
N LYS A 86 8.86 5.85 5.67
CA LYS A 86 10.15 5.85 5.01
C LYS A 86 11.14 5.02 5.83
N GLN A 87 11.21 3.71 5.63
CA GLN A 87 12.33 2.83 6.03
C GLN A 87 12.16 1.49 5.28
N HIS A 88 13.16 0.98 4.57
CA HIS A 88 14.47 0.57 5.10
C HIS A 88 15.67 1.22 4.38
N ARG A 89 16.65 1.70 5.18
CA ARG A 89 18.07 1.59 4.82
C ARG A 89 18.33 0.13 4.45
N ALA A 90 19.03 -0.09 3.35
CA ALA A 90 19.67 -1.37 3.09
C ALA A 90 20.53 -1.78 4.30
N ASP A 91 20.74 -3.09 4.44
CA ASP A 91 21.65 -3.75 5.39
C ASP A 91 21.08 -3.95 6.80
N GLY A 92 20.34 -5.04 6.97
CA GLY A 92 20.38 -5.77 8.24
C GLY A 92 21.68 -6.59 8.26
N PRO A 93 22.46 -6.62 9.36
CA PRO A 93 23.67 -7.41 9.40
C PRO A 93 23.29 -8.89 9.28
N GLU A 94 24.00 -9.59 8.40
CA GLU A 94 24.06 -11.05 8.38
C GLU A 94 24.43 -11.51 9.80
N LEU A 95 23.45 -12.02 10.54
CA LEU A 95 23.70 -12.58 11.86
C LEU A 95 24.54 -13.84 11.63
N PRO A 96 25.76 -13.94 12.19
CA PRO A 96 26.57 -15.12 12.01
C PRO A 96 25.81 -16.30 12.65
N LEU A 97 25.60 -17.33 11.84
CA LEU A 97 25.12 -18.62 12.28
C LEU A 97 26.07 -19.09 13.38
N PHE A 98 25.64 -19.08 14.64
CA PHE A 98 26.43 -19.55 15.78
C PHE A 98 27.11 -20.89 15.43
N GLU A 99 28.43 -20.87 15.23
CA GLU A 99 29.25 -22.08 15.27
C GLU A 99 29.20 -22.60 16.71
N ARG A 100 28.79 -23.86 16.86
CA ARG A 100 28.81 -24.55 18.15
C ARG A 100 30.00 -25.51 18.13
N ASP A 101 30.95 -25.24 19.00
CA ASP A 101 32.05 -26.15 19.39
C ASP A 101 31.52 -27.48 19.97
#